data_AF-I3D071-F1
#
_entry.id   AF-I3D071-F1
#
_cell.length_a   1.000
_cell.length_b   1.000
_cell.length_c   1.000
_cell.angle_alpha   90.00
_cell.angle_beta   90.00
_cell.angle_gamma   90.00
#
_symmetry.space_group_name_H-M   'P 1'
#
loop_
_entity.id
_entity.type
_entity.pdbx_description
1 polymer ?
#
loop_
_entity_poly.entity_id
_entity_poly.type
_entity_poly.pdbx_seq_one_letter_code
_entity_poly.pdbx_strand_id
1 'polypeptide(L)'
;MAHNFDVVIIGGGILGTSISFFLSCLNKSKKIAVIEQAHNVAFHTSGRNTGKVHAPYLYNPEKKKLFAKAAFHGYEMWEEYATLRNLPFKKDGVIEVALDQKGIKILEKYLKWGKQNGLEDKDIKLMSNTELKKIEPEIKCESALYVYKDGSADYSIFTDSVMKDSEVSGTKFILDTRVTKIKKKMVSGKLR
;
A
#
# COMPACT_ATOMS: atom_id res chain seq x y z
N MET A 1 7.57 33.01 -9.65
CA MET A 1 8.72 32.40 -10.35
C MET A 1 8.24 31.19 -11.13
N ALA A 2 8.73 30.96 -12.35
CA ALA A 2 8.47 29.72 -13.07
C ALA A 2 9.43 28.63 -12.56
N HIS A 3 8.91 27.51 -12.07
CA HIS A 3 9.72 26.35 -11.70
C HIS A 3 9.66 25.32 -12.84
N ASN A 4 10.81 24.93 -13.36
CA ASN A 4 10.92 23.90 -14.40
C ASN A 4 11.37 22.58 -13.76
N PHE A 5 10.58 21.53 -13.95
CA PHE A 5 10.85 20.16 -13.51
C PHE A 5 10.76 19.22 -14.72
N ASP A 6 11.54 18.15 -14.71
CA ASP A 6 11.44 17.07 -15.70
C ASP A 6 10.18 16.22 -15.46
N VAL A 7 9.83 16.00 -14.19
CA VAL A 7 8.67 15.21 -13.76
C VAL A 7 7.94 15.95 -12.66
N VAL A 8 6.62 16.05 -12.80
CA VAL A 8 5.72 16.57 -11.76
C VAL A 8 4.69 15.51 -11.40
N ILE A 9 4.62 15.18 -10.12
CA ILE A 9 3.63 14.29 -9.53
C ILE A 9 2.61 15.15 -8.79
N ILE A 10 1.32 14.89 -9.01
CA ILE A 10 0.24 15.64 -8.38
C ILE A 10 -0.38 14.75 -7.30
N GLY A 11 -0.29 15.19 -6.05
CA GLY A 11 -0.73 14.49 -4.85
C GLY A 11 0.44 13.93 -4.05
N GLY A 12 0.53 14.33 -2.78
CA GLY A 12 1.44 13.85 -1.74
C GLY A 12 0.81 12.77 -0.86
N GLY A 13 -0.05 11.92 -1.41
CA GLY A 13 -0.45 10.68 -0.74
C GLY A 13 0.63 9.59 -0.87
N ILE A 14 0.43 8.45 -0.21
CA ILE A 14 1.40 7.33 -0.19
C ILE A 14 1.87 6.90 -1.60
N LEU A 15 0.97 6.89 -2.59
CA LEU A 15 1.35 6.58 -3.97
C LEU A 15 2.27 7.66 -4.57
N GLY A 16 1.92 8.93 -4.39
CA GLY A 16 2.70 10.04 -4.93
C GLY A 16 4.09 10.12 -4.33
N THR A 17 4.21 9.95 -3.00
CA THR A 17 5.49 9.95 -2.30
C THR A 17 6.33 8.71 -2.63
N SER A 18 5.74 7.52 -2.70
CA SER A 18 6.47 6.31 -3.10
C SER A 18 6.97 6.37 -4.53
N ILE A 19 6.16 6.90 -5.47
CA ILE A 19 6.57 7.10 -6.87
C ILE A 19 7.70 8.13 -6.95
N SER A 20 7.59 9.26 -6.23
CA SER A 20 8.64 10.28 -6.25
C SER A 20 9.96 9.74 -5.70
N PHE A 21 9.90 9.00 -4.59
CA PHE A 21 11.07 8.38 -3.98
C PHE A 21 11.74 7.42 -4.96
N PHE A 22 10.97 6.48 -5.53
CA PHE A 22 11.47 5.53 -6.51
C PHE A 22 12.13 6.21 -7.72
N LEU A 23 11.47 7.19 -8.33
CA LEU A 23 12.00 7.90 -9.49
C LEU A 23 13.27 8.70 -9.16
N SER A 24 13.33 9.31 -7.98
CA SER A 24 14.49 10.09 -7.50
C SER A 24 15.70 9.21 -7.17
N CYS A 25 15.47 7.96 -6.75
CA CYS A 25 16.53 6.97 -6.59
C CYS A 25 17.10 6.52 -7.94
N LEU A 26 16.24 6.29 -8.94
CA LEU A 26 16.66 5.84 -10.26
C LEU A 26 17.32 6.92 -11.11
N ASN A 27 16.97 8.20 -10.93
CA ASN A 27 17.34 9.27 -11.87
C ASN A 27 17.89 10.51 -11.14
N LYS A 28 19.15 10.46 -10.73
CA LYS A 28 19.80 11.56 -9.99
C LYS A 28 19.94 12.87 -10.78
N SER A 29 19.84 12.84 -12.11
CA SER A 29 19.91 14.03 -12.96
C SER A 29 18.56 14.71 -13.21
N LYS A 30 17.44 14.06 -12.88
CA LYS A 30 16.09 14.56 -13.16
C LYS A 30 15.57 15.43 -12.02
N LYS A 31 15.01 16.58 -12.35
CA LYS A 31 14.32 17.46 -11.39
C LYS A 31 12.90 16.97 -11.22
N ILE A 32 12.61 16.39 -10.06
CA ILE A 32 11.29 15.83 -9.74
C ILE A 32 10.61 16.74 -8.71
N ALA A 33 9.32 17.02 -8.92
CA ALA A 33 8.49 17.69 -7.93
C ALA A 33 7.23 16.91 -7.60
N VAL A 34 6.79 17.00 -6.35
CA VAL A 34 5.45 16.60 -5.90
C VAL A 34 4.70 17.87 -5.52
N ILE A 35 3.49 18.05 -6.07
CA ILE A 35 2.60 19.15 -5.73
C ILE A 35 1.43 18.60 -4.92
N GLU A 36 1.25 19.08 -3.69
CA GLU A 36 0.18 18.67 -2.78
C GLU A 36 -0.66 19.89 -2.38
N GLN A 37 -1.98 19.74 -2.40
CA GLN A 37 -2.92 20.81 -2.07
C GLN A 37 -3.06 21.07 -0.57
N ALA A 38 -2.77 20.07 0.26
CA ALA A 38 -2.81 20.18 1.71
C ALA A 38 -1.48 20.69 2.29
N HIS A 39 -1.52 21.09 3.55
CA HIS A 39 -0.35 21.56 4.31
C HIS A 39 0.64 20.45 4.69
N ASN A 40 0.26 19.18 4.48
CA ASN A 40 1.13 18.04 4.72
C ASN A 40 0.79 16.87 3.78
N VAL A 41 1.74 15.96 3.60
CA VAL A 41 1.53 14.67 2.92
C VAL A 41 0.58 13.79 3.72
N ALA A 42 -0.04 12.82 3.05
CA ALA A 42 -1.04 11.92 3.59
C ALA A 42 -2.27 12.57 4.26
N PHE A 43 -2.50 13.88 4.10
CA PHE A 43 -3.59 14.56 4.81
C PHE A 43 -5.00 14.01 4.51
N HIS A 44 -5.21 13.31 3.39
CA HIS A 44 -6.51 12.72 3.00
C HIS A 44 -6.55 11.20 3.22
N THR A 45 -6.88 10.40 2.18
CA THR A 45 -7.12 8.96 2.30
C THR A 45 -5.93 8.18 2.85
N SER A 46 -4.69 8.58 2.51
CA SER A 46 -3.49 7.90 3.00
C SER A 46 -3.30 8.02 4.52
N GLY A 47 -3.77 9.09 5.15
CA GLY A 47 -3.78 9.22 6.62
C GLY A 47 -5.12 8.87 7.27
N ARG A 48 -6.16 8.59 6.47
CA ARG A 48 -7.52 8.24 6.93
C ARG A 48 -7.98 6.92 6.32
N ASN A 49 -7.31 5.84 6.69
CA ASN A 49 -7.67 4.47 6.34
C ASN A 49 -7.46 3.56 7.57
N THR A 50 -7.73 2.26 7.42
CA THR A 50 -7.66 1.29 8.52
C THR A 50 -6.24 0.96 8.97
N GLY A 51 -5.21 1.40 8.24
CA GLY A 51 -3.82 1.07 8.50
C GLY A 51 -3.41 -0.34 8.06
N LYS A 52 -4.32 -1.13 7.46
CA LYS A 52 -4.03 -2.53 7.13
C LYS A 52 -3.10 -2.68 5.92
N VAL A 53 -2.13 -3.59 6.06
CA VAL A 53 -1.19 -4.01 5.03
C VAL A 53 -1.57 -5.43 4.61
N HIS A 54 -2.48 -5.51 3.65
CA HIS A 54 -3.14 -6.76 3.30
C HIS A 54 -2.29 -7.73 2.49
N ALA A 55 -2.31 -9.02 2.88
CA ALA A 55 -1.88 -10.11 2.02
C ALA A 55 -2.83 -10.30 0.82
N PRO A 56 -2.36 -10.86 -0.32
CA PRO A 56 -3.15 -10.92 -1.55
C PRO A 56 -4.18 -12.07 -1.60
N TYR A 57 -4.86 -12.41 -0.50
CA TYR A 57 -5.80 -13.55 -0.47
C TYR A 57 -7.20 -13.22 -1.01
N LEU A 58 -7.60 -11.94 -1.01
CA LEU A 58 -8.89 -11.47 -1.52
C LEU A 58 -8.90 -11.21 -3.05
N TYR A 59 -7.74 -11.17 -3.68
CA TYR A 59 -7.62 -10.84 -5.10
C TYR A 59 -7.82 -12.05 -5.98
N ASN A 60 -8.75 -11.96 -6.93
CA ASN A 60 -8.87 -12.96 -7.98
C ASN A 60 -7.55 -13.02 -8.79
N PRO A 61 -6.89 -14.19 -8.86
CA PRO A 61 -5.53 -14.32 -9.41
C PRO A 61 -5.46 -14.03 -10.92
N GLU A 62 -6.55 -14.20 -11.65
CA GLU A 62 -6.62 -13.94 -13.09
C GLU A 62 -6.97 -12.48 -13.38
N LYS A 63 -8.01 -11.97 -12.73
CA LYS A 63 -8.57 -10.64 -13.01
C LYS A 63 -7.82 -9.50 -12.32
N LYS A 64 -7.10 -9.78 -11.23
CA LYS A 64 -6.44 -8.77 -10.38
C LYS A 64 -4.97 -9.10 -10.11
N LYS A 65 -4.31 -9.81 -11.04
CA LYS A 65 -2.91 -10.25 -10.94
C LYS A 65 -1.93 -9.14 -10.54
N LEU A 66 -2.09 -7.92 -11.10
CA LEU A 66 -1.22 -6.79 -10.75
C LEU A 66 -1.40 -6.33 -9.29
N PHE A 67 -2.64 -6.26 -8.81
CA PHE A 67 -2.92 -5.90 -7.41
C PHE A 67 -2.45 -6.98 -6.44
N ALA A 68 -2.62 -8.26 -6.79
CA ALA A 68 -2.11 -9.36 -6.01
C ALA A 68 -0.57 -9.31 -5.86
N LYS A 69 0.15 -9.09 -6.96
CA LYS A 69 1.61 -8.94 -6.94
C LYS A 69 2.06 -7.71 -6.14
N ALA A 70 1.38 -6.57 -6.33
CA ALA A 70 1.69 -5.33 -5.61
C ALA A 70 1.46 -5.49 -4.10
N ALA A 71 0.40 -6.17 -3.69
CA ALA A 71 0.13 -6.45 -2.28
C ALA A 71 1.15 -7.43 -1.68
N PHE A 72 1.50 -8.50 -2.41
CA PHE A 72 2.50 -9.47 -1.95
C PHE A 72 3.85 -8.82 -1.68
N HIS A 73 4.41 -8.12 -2.68
CA HIS A 73 5.70 -7.45 -2.54
C HIS A 73 5.60 -6.22 -1.62
N GLY A 74 4.48 -5.49 -1.68
CA GLY A 74 4.25 -4.30 -0.87
C GLY A 74 4.27 -4.61 0.63
N TYR A 75 3.76 -5.76 1.06
CA TYR A 75 3.86 -6.20 2.45
C TYR A 75 5.32 -6.29 2.91
N GLU A 76 6.15 -7.02 2.16
CA GLU A 76 7.57 -7.23 2.49
C GLU A 76 8.35 -5.92 2.45
N MET A 77 8.11 -5.10 1.43
CA MET A 77 8.74 -3.78 1.31
C MET A 77 8.37 -2.86 2.48
N TRP A 78 7.12 -2.87 2.93
CA TRP A 78 6.71 -2.04 4.07
C TRP A 78 7.28 -2.53 5.39
N GLU A 79 7.34 -3.83 5.60
CA GLU A 79 7.96 -4.43 6.77
C GLU A 79 9.45 -4.10 6.85
N GLU A 80 10.18 -4.26 5.74
CA GLU A 80 11.60 -3.92 5.64
C GLU A 80 11.84 -2.42 5.84
N TYR A 81 11.06 -1.58 5.14
CA TYR A 81 11.15 -0.13 5.27
C TYR A 81 10.89 0.34 6.69
N ALA A 82 9.89 -0.24 7.37
CA ALA A 82 9.59 0.06 8.75
C ALA A 82 10.76 -0.27 9.67
N THR A 83 11.42 -1.41 9.45
CA THR A 83 12.61 -1.80 10.20
C THR A 83 13.76 -0.81 9.97
N LEU A 84 14.04 -0.46 8.71
CA LEU A 84 15.13 0.45 8.35
C LEU A 84 14.94 1.88 8.85
N ARG A 85 13.69 2.34 8.96
CA ARG A 85 13.33 3.70 9.43
C ARG A 85 12.80 3.75 10.85
N ASN A 86 12.82 2.61 11.57
CA ASN A 86 12.31 2.48 12.93
C ASN A 86 10.86 3.00 13.06
N LEU A 87 10.00 2.56 12.15
CA LEU A 87 8.57 2.92 12.10
C LEU A 87 7.70 1.82 12.70
N PRO A 88 6.51 2.16 13.23
CA PRO A 88 5.60 1.19 13.80
C PRO A 88 4.97 0.31 12.71
N PHE A 89 5.37 -0.97 12.66
CA PHE A 89 4.71 -2.00 11.85
C PHE A 89 4.34 -3.18 12.72
N LYS A 90 3.05 -3.51 12.78
CA LYS A 90 2.53 -4.60 13.61
C LYS A 90 2.13 -5.76 12.71
N LYS A 91 2.73 -6.93 12.93
CA LYS A 91 2.34 -8.19 12.27
C LYS A 91 1.18 -8.85 13.01
N ASP A 92 0.03 -8.21 13.00
CA ASP A 92 -1.14 -8.66 13.76
C ASP A 92 -2.09 -9.57 13.00
N GLY A 93 -1.80 -9.85 11.73
CA GLY A 93 -2.65 -10.69 10.89
C GLY A 93 -4.06 -10.14 10.69
N VAL A 94 -4.91 -11.00 10.15
CA VAL A 94 -6.37 -10.78 10.06
C VAL A 94 -7.11 -12.12 10.13
N ILE A 95 -8.26 -12.11 10.79
CA ILE A 95 -9.15 -13.27 10.92
C ILE A 95 -10.46 -12.92 10.21
N GLU A 96 -10.72 -13.59 9.09
CA GLU A 96 -11.98 -13.48 8.35
C GLU A 96 -12.93 -14.58 8.79
N VAL A 97 -14.13 -14.22 9.28
CA VAL A 97 -15.05 -15.16 9.91
C VAL A 97 -16.20 -15.55 8.98
N ALA A 98 -16.58 -16.84 9.00
CA ALA A 98 -17.77 -17.36 8.34
C ALA A 98 -18.84 -17.71 9.39
N LEU A 99 -20.02 -17.13 9.23
CA LEU A 99 -21.17 -17.39 10.12
C LEU A 99 -22.09 -18.51 9.60
N ASP A 100 -21.90 -18.95 8.36
CA ASP A 100 -22.71 -19.98 7.73
C ASP A 100 -21.92 -20.76 6.67
N GLN A 101 -22.55 -21.77 6.08
CA GLN A 101 -21.98 -22.61 5.03
C GLN A 101 -21.65 -21.86 3.73
N LYS A 102 -22.32 -20.73 3.46
CA LYS A 102 -21.99 -19.90 2.29
C LYS A 102 -20.69 -19.13 2.54
N GLY A 103 -20.51 -18.60 3.75
CA GLY A 103 -19.30 -17.96 4.22
C GLY A 103 -18.10 -18.90 4.15
N ILE A 104 -18.27 -20.16 4.59
CA ILE A 104 -17.19 -21.17 4.52
C ILE A 104 -16.69 -21.35 3.08
N LYS A 105 -17.60 -21.51 2.11
CA LYS A 105 -17.24 -21.62 0.69
C LYS A 105 -16.51 -20.39 0.14
N ILE A 106 -16.83 -19.21 0.68
CA ILE A 106 -16.12 -17.96 0.34
C ILE A 106 -14.69 -17.99 0.90
N LEU A 107 -14.51 -18.41 2.16
CA LEU A 107 -13.21 -18.53 2.80
C LEU A 107 -12.32 -19.59 2.12
N GLU A 108 -12.88 -20.75 1.73
CA GLU A 108 -12.16 -21.77 0.96
C GLU A 108 -11.66 -21.23 -0.39
N LYS A 109 -12.50 -20.44 -1.07
CA LYS A 109 -12.11 -19.75 -2.31
C LYS A 109 -10.97 -18.75 -2.06
N TYR A 110 -11.05 -17.97 -0.98
CA TYR A 110 -10.00 -17.02 -0.62
C TYR A 110 -8.69 -17.70 -0.21
N LEU A 111 -8.75 -18.83 0.49
CA LEU A 111 -7.56 -19.66 0.75
C LEU A 111 -6.92 -20.07 -0.58
N LYS A 112 -7.71 -20.61 -1.52
CA LYS A 112 -7.23 -21.01 -2.85
C LYS A 112 -6.59 -19.83 -3.60
N TRP A 113 -7.25 -18.67 -3.62
CA TRP A 113 -6.70 -17.47 -4.27
C TRP A 113 -5.41 -17.00 -3.59
N GLY A 114 -5.35 -17.01 -2.26
CA GLY A 114 -4.14 -16.71 -1.50
C GLY A 114 -2.96 -17.59 -1.92
N LYS A 115 -3.17 -18.91 -2.01
CA LYS A 115 -2.14 -19.85 -2.51
C LYS A 115 -1.71 -19.54 -3.94
N GLN A 116 -2.67 -19.29 -4.83
CA GLN A 116 -2.38 -18.94 -6.23
C GLN A 116 -1.65 -17.60 -6.38
N ASN A 117 -1.83 -16.69 -5.42
CA ASN A 117 -1.15 -15.40 -5.35
C ASN A 117 0.18 -15.45 -4.56
N GLY A 118 0.63 -16.64 -4.15
CA GLY A 118 1.96 -16.85 -3.57
C GLY A 118 2.00 -17.01 -2.05
N LEU A 119 0.86 -17.04 -1.35
CA LEU A 119 0.85 -17.32 0.09
C LEU A 119 1.10 -18.79 0.39
N GLU A 120 1.87 -19.07 1.43
CA GLU A 120 2.19 -20.43 1.89
C GLU A 120 1.36 -20.82 3.12
N ASP A 121 1.49 -22.07 3.60
CA ASP A 121 0.75 -22.56 4.78
C ASP A 121 1.12 -21.81 6.06
N LYS A 122 2.35 -21.31 6.15
CA LYS A 122 2.79 -20.42 7.22
C LYS A 122 2.13 -19.03 7.18
N ASP A 123 1.58 -18.62 6.04
CA ASP A 123 1.03 -17.29 5.84
C ASP A 123 -0.49 -17.24 5.97
N ILE A 124 -1.17 -18.37 5.71
CA ILE A 124 -2.64 -18.44 5.68
C ILE A 124 -3.16 -19.84 6.00
N LYS A 125 -4.17 -19.92 6.87
CA LYS A 125 -4.80 -21.17 7.29
C LYS A 125 -6.31 -21.02 7.48
N LEU A 126 -7.10 -21.95 6.93
CA LEU A 126 -8.50 -22.11 7.29
C LEU A 126 -8.58 -22.88 8.62
N MET A 127 -9.28 -22.30 9.58
CA MET A 127 -9.42 -22.79 10.95
C MET A 127 -10.84 -23.23 11.22
N SER A 128 -10.95 -24.30 11.99
CA SER A 128 -12.19 -24.68 12.65
C SER A 128 -12.52 -23.73 13.81
N ASN A 129 -13.78 -23.69 14.23
CA ASN A 129 -14.21 -22.94 15.42
C ASN A 129 -13.42 -23.36 16.68
N THR A 130 -13.11 -24.65 16.84
CA THR A 130 -12.36 -25.15 18.01
C THR A 130 -10.91 -24.69 18.03
N GLU A 131 -10.26 -24.54 16.87
CA GLU A 131 -8.92 -23.94 16.78
C GLU A 131 -8.98 -22.44 17.07
N LEU A 132 -9.96 -21.73 16.50
CA LEU A 132 -10.08 -20.27 16.65
C LEU A 132 -10.32 -19.85 18.11
N LYS A 133 -11.16 -20.59 18.84
CA LYS A 133 -11.43 -20.30 20.27
C LYS A 133 -10.19 -20.34 21.16
N LYS A 134 -9.11 -21.02 20.73
CA LYS A 134 -7.83 -21.02 21.46
C LYS A 134 -7.06 -19.71 21.28
N ILE A 135 -7.37 -18.94 20.24
CA ILE A 135 -6.71 -17.68 19.88
C ILE A 135 -7.60 -16.50 20.29
N GLU A 136 -8.86 -16.49 19.86
CA GLU A 136 -9.85 -15.44 20.12
C GLU A 136 -11.15 -16.07 20.67
N PRO A 137 -11.29 -16.27 21.99
CA PRO A 137 -12.38 -17.05 22.58
C PRO A 137 -13.76 -16.40 22.44
N GLU A 138 -13.81 -15.08 22.26
CA GLU A 138 -15.06 -14.31 22.16
C GLU A 138 -15.68 -14.34 20.75
N ILE A 139 -14.93 -14.82 19.74
CA ILE A 139 -15.44 -14.90 18.36
C ILE A 139 -16.44 -16.05 18.22
N LYS A 140 -17.60 -15.75 17.65
CA LYS A 140 -18.64 -16.72 17.30
C LYS A 140 -18.69 -16.89 15.79
N CYS A 141 -18.28 -18.06 15.29
CA CYS A 141 -18.32 -18.40 13.86
C CYS A 141 -18.37 -19.92 13.65
N GLU A 142 -18.72 -20.33 12.43
CA GLU A 142 -18.64 -21.72 11.98
C GLU A 142 -17.20 -22.10 11.58
N SER A 143 -16.47 -21.17 10.95
CA SER A 143 -15.06 -21.31 10.56
C SER A 143 -14.44 -19.93 10.38
N ALA A 144 -13.11 -19.85 10.35
CA ALA A 144 -12.41 -18.62 10.03
C ALA A 144 -11.18 -18.87 9.17
N LEU A 145 -10.81 -17.89 8.35
CA LEU A 145 -9.57 -17.86 7.59
C LEU A 145 -8.61 -16.92 8.31
N TYR A 146 -7.58 -17.47 8.93
CA TYR A 146 -6.54 -16.68 9.55
C TYR A 146 -5.42 -16.46 8.55
N VAL A 147 -5.18 -15.19 8.20
CA VAL A 147 -4.06 -14.72 7.40
C VAL A 147 -3.00 -14.12 8.34
N TYR A 148 -1.93 -14.86 8.56
CA TYR A 148 -0.80 -14.44 9.42
C TYR A 148 0.07 -13.37 8.73
N LYS A 149 0.19 -13.42 7.40
CA LYS A 149 0.94 -12.44 6.58
C LYS A 149 0.10 -11.19 6.28
N ASP A 150 -0.57 -10.66 7.29
CA ASP A 150 -1.27 -9.38 7.25
C ASP A 150 -0.76 -8.53 8.42
N GLY A 151 -0.88 -7.22 8.33
CA GLY A 151 -0.27 -6.33 9.29
C GLY A 151 -0.92 -4.97 9.33
N SER A 152 -0.41 -4.13 10.21
CA SER A 152 -0.92 -2.79 10.43
C SER A 152 0.23 -1.78 10.50
N ALA A 153 0.05 -0.65 9.84
CA ALA A 153 0.99 0.45 9.77
C ALA A 153 0.25 1.80 9.92
N ASP A 154 0.94 2.80 10.44
CA ASP A 154 0.46 4.18 10.37
C ASP A 154 0.90 4.80 9.05
N TYR A 155 0.01 4.76 8.06
CA TYR A 155 0.31 5.30 6.73
C TYR A 155 0.55 6.81 6.71
N SER A 156 0.15 7.57 7.74
CA SER A 156 0.52 8.99 7.84
C SER A 156 2.02 9.12 8.10
N ILE A 157 2.53 8.43 9.12
CA ILE A 157 3.94 8.46 9.50
C ILE A 157 4.81 7.82 8.41
N PHE A 158 4.35 6.73 7.79
CA PHE A 158 5.06 6.09 6.68
C PHE A 158 5.16 7.01 5.47
N THR A 159 4.07 7.68 5.09
CA THR A 159 4.09 8.62 3.96
C THR A 159 5.06 9.77 4.22
N ASP A 160 5.06 10.32 5.44
CA ASP A 160 5.99 11.38 5.87
C ASP A 160 7.46 10.92 5.84
N SER A 161 7.74 9.70 6.33
CA SER A 161 9.09 9.12 6.25
C SER A 161 9.55 8.95 4.79
N VAL A 162 8.68 8.44 3.91
CA VAL A 162 9.01 8.27 2.49
C VAL A 162 9.21 9.61 1.80
N MET A 163 8.42 10.64 2.15
CA MET A 163 8.63 12.01 1.68
C MET A 163 10.04 12.49 2.03
N LYS A 164 10.46 12.36 3.30
CA LYS A 164 11.80 12.77 3.75
C LYS A 164 12.92 12.07 2.98
N ASP A 165 12.78 10.76 2.75
CA ASP A 165 13.73 9.99 1.93
C ASP A 165 13.75 10.42 0.46
N SER A 166 12.60 10.77 -0.09
CA SER A 166 12.44 11.33 -1.43
C SER A 166 13.10 12.71 -1.55
N GLU A 167 12.99 13.56 -0.52
CA GLU A 167 13.63 14.88 -0.47
C GLU A 167 15.15 14.78 -0.38
N VAL A 168 15.66 13.88 0.48
CA VAL A 168 17.11 13.56 0.53
C VAL A 168 17.62 13.09 -0.83
N SER A 169 16.78 12.41 -1.60
CA SER A 169 17.10 11.94 -2.95
C SER A 169 16.94 13.01 -4.04
N GLY A 170 16.60 14.25 -3.69
CA GLY A 170 16.55 15.40 -4.60
C GLY A 170 15.15 15.78 -5.10
N THR A 171 14.09 15.14 -4.60
CA THR A 171 12.71 15.54 -4.93
C THR A 171 12.34 16.83 -4.21
N LYS A 172 11.61 17.72 -4.88
CA LYS A 172 11.03 18.90 -4.23
C LYS A 172 9.54 18.70 -3.93
N PHE A 173 9.14 18.88 -2.67
CA PHE A 173 7.74 18.91 -2.29
C PHE A 173 7.23 20.36 -2.26
N ILE A 174 6.07 20.60 -2.87
CA ILE A 174 5.40 21.89 -2.95
C ILE A 174 4.01 21.69 -2.35
N LEU A 175 3.92 21.91 -1.04
CA LEU A 175 2.70 21.79 -0.24
C LEU A 175 1.82 23.04 -0.38
N ASP A 176 0.61 23.01 0.19
CA ASP A 176 -0.37 24.10 0.16
C ASP A 176 -0.66 24.64 -1.26
N THR A 177 -0.47 23.79 -2.27
CA THR A 177 -0.49 24.19 -3.68
C THR A 177 -1.46 23.31 -4.45
N ARG A 178 -2.67 23.83 -4.68
CA ARG A 178 -3.67 23.14 -5.49
C ARG A 178 -3.38 23.32 -6.98
N VAL A 179 -3.17 22.21 -7.69
CA VAL A 179 -3.18 22.22 -9.16
C VAL A 179 -4.61 22.44 -9.64
N THR A 180 -4.85 23.55 -10.36
CA THR A 180 -6.18 23.94 -10.87
C THR A 180 -6.35 23.67 -12.37
N LYS A 181 -5.25 23.60 -13.12
CA LYS A 181 -5.29 23.40 -14.57
C LYS A 181 -3.97 22.83 -15.09
N ILE A 182 -4.08 21.92 -16.06
CA ILE A 182 -2.95 21.42 -16.84
C ILE A 182 -3.13 21.92 -18.27
N LYS A 183 -2.09 22.54 -18.84
CA LYS A 183 -2.09 22.98 -20.24
C LYS A 183 -0.92 22.30 -20.96
N LYS A 184 -1.22 21.58 -22.04
CA LYS A 184 -0.17 21.08 -22.94
C LYS A 184 0.33 22.25 -23.78
N LYS A 185 1.62 22.57 -23.67
CA LYS A 185 2.25 23.50 -24.62
C LYS A 185 2.50 22.72 -25.91
N MET A 186 1.86 23.14 -27.00
CA MET A 186 2.20 22.63 -28.33
C MET A 186 3.59 23.13 -28.67
N VAL A 187 4.56 22.23 -28.71
CA VAL A 187 5.91 22.56 -29.18
C VAL A 187 5.86 22.41 -30.70
N SER A 188 5.83 23.53 -31.42
CA SER A 188 5.97 23.56 -32.88
C SER A 188 7.42 23.24 -33.24
N GLY A 189 7.74 21.96 -33.39
CA GLY A 189 9.05 21.49 -33.85
C GLY A 189 9.02 19.98 -34.06
N LYS A 190 9.45 19.53 -35.25
CA LYS A 190 9.63 18.11 -35.57
C LYS A 190 10.47 17.46 -34.46
N LEU A 191 9.94 16.43 -33.80
CA LEU A 191 10.81 15.50 -33.07
C LEU A 191 11.85 14.99 -34.08
N ARG A 192 13.14 15.23 -33.79
CA ARG A 192 14.25 14.51 -34.42
C ARG A 192 14.45 13.21 -33.67
#